data_AF-A0A834BCH0-F1
#
_entry.id   AF-A0A834BCH0-F1
#
_cell.length_a   1.000
_cell.length_b   1.000
_cell.length_c   1.000
_cell.angle_alpha   90.00
_cell.angle_beta   90.00
_cell.angle_gamma   90.00
#
_symmetry.space_group_name_H-M   'P 1'
#
loop_
_entity.id
_entity.type
_entity.pdbx_description
1 polymer ?
#
loop_
_entity_poly.entity_id
_entity_poly.type
_entity_poly.pdbx_seq_one_letter_code
_entity_poly.pdbx_strand_id
1 'polypeptide(L)'
;MSGVQQEDIALINIYAPNIGAPKKKILEDFKKEIDSNAVIVGHFNSLLSTIDRSSKQKANKNIAELNNTLNQMDLIDIYRTFHPKEAKYIFFLNTHGSFPKIDHMVGHKTSLNKFKKMKSYQAFFWITMA
;
A
#
# COMPACT_ATOMS: atom_id res chain seq x y z
N MET A 1 -3.03 -31.61 22.09
CA MET A 1 -3.72 -31.11 20.87
C MET A 1 -3.47 -29.62 20.81
N SER A 2 -2.55 -29.14 19.97
CA SER A 2 -2.41 -27.69 19.73
C SER A 2 -3.51 -27.28 18.76
N GLY A 3 -4.59 -26.72 19.27
CA GLY A 3 -5.68 -26.18 18.45
C GLY A 3 -5.15 -25.09 17.53
N VAL A 4 -5.64 -25.06 16.29
CA VAL A 4 -5.35 -23.94 15.37
C VAL A 4 -6.01 -22.70 15.96
N GLN A 5 -5.21 -21.75 16.43
CA GLN A 5 -5.69 -20.46 16.90
C GLN A 5 -6.18 -19.68 15.66
N GLN A 6 -7.50 -19.58 15.50
CA GLN A 6 -8.12 -18.75 14.48
C GLN A 6 -8.29 -17.34 15.06
N GLU A 7 -7.74 -16.35 14.35
CA GLU A 7 -7.91 -14.95 14.66
C GLU A 7 -8.64 -14.26 13.51
N ASP A 8 -9.54 -13.35 13.84
CA ASP A 8 -10.21 -12.52 12.85
C ASP A 8 -9.20 -11.55 12.20
N ILE A 9 -9.41 -11.27 10.91
CA ILE A 9 -8.64 -10.30 10.13
C ILE A 9 -9.63 -9.30 9.53
N ALA A 10 -9.42 -8.01 9.79
CA ALA A 10 -10.16 -6.95 9.13
C ALA A 10 -9.43 -6.52 7.85
N LEU A 11 -10.18 -6.35 6.76
CA LEU A 11 -9.65 -5.82 5.50
C LEU A 11 -10.29 -4.46 5.21
N ILE A 12 -9.48 -3.42 5.13
CA ILE A 12 -9.92 -2.05 4.85
C ILE A 12 -9.48 -1.71 3.42
N ASN A 13 -10.43 -1.60 2.48
CA ASN A 13 -10.10 -1.24 1.11
C ASN A 13 -10.18 0.28 0.91
N ILE A 14 -9.10 0.91 0.45
CA ILE A 14 -9.00 2.37 0.28
C ILE A 14 -8.77 2.71 -1.19
N TYR A 15 -9.50 3.73 -1.67
CA TYR A 15 -9.22 4.41 -2.95
C TYR A 15 -8.98 5.89 -2.68
N ALA A 16 -7.71 6.29 -2.65
CA ALA A 16 -7.32 7.67 -2.44
C ALA A 16 -7.53 8.51 -3.71
N PRO A 17 -7.85 9.81 -3.61
CA PRO A 17 -7.97 10.71 -4.76
C PRO A 17 -6.63 10.92 -5.49
N ASN A 18 -6.69 11.19 -6.81
CA ASN A 18 -5.51 11.35 -7.67
C ASN A 18 -4.63 12.56 -7.29
N ILE A 19 -5.22 13.75 -7.02
CA ILE A 19 -4.48 15.02 -6.82
C ILE A 19 -5.18 15.88 -5.76
N GLY A 20 -4.40 16.54 -4.90
CA GLY A 20 -4.85 17.64 -4.03
C GLY A 20 -5.52 17.24 -2.70
N ALA A 21 -5.96 16.00 -2.55
CA ALA A 21 -6.53 15.52 -1.29
C ALA A 21 -5.43 15.07 -0.31
N PRO A 22 -5.53 15.42 1.00
CA PRO A 22 -4.60 14.93 2.01
C PRO A 22 -4.80 13.42 2.19
N LYS A 23 -3.89 12.61 1.62
CA LYS A 23 -3.89 11.14 1.79
C LYS A 23 -3.80 10.73 3.26
N LYS A 24 -3.13 11.57 4.06
CA LYS A 24 -3.05 11.47 5.52
C LYS A 24 -4.42 11.42 6.18
N LYS A 25 -5.36 12.26 5.73
CA LYS A 25 -6.68 12.38 6.34
C LYS A 25 -7.47 11.08 6.24
N ILE A 26 -7.37 10.37 5.12
CA ILE A 26 -8.04 9.08 4.94
C ILE A 26 -7.56 8.07 6.00
N LEU A 27 -6.25 7.97 6.22
CA LEU A 27 -5.72 7.08 7.24
C LEU A 27 -6.12 7.51 8.66
N GLU A 28 -6.16 8.82 8.93
CA GLU A 28 -6.62 9.37 10.20
C GLU A 28 -8.12 9.11 10.46
N ASP A 29 -8.95 9.21 9.42
CA ASP A 29 -10.40 8.97 9.50
C ASP A 29 -10.70 7.50 9.86
N PHE A 30 -9.85 6.56 9.41
CA PHE A 30 -9.94 5.12 9.72
C PHE A 30 -9.10 4.68 10.94
N LYS A 31 -8.51 5.62 11.68
CA LYS A 31 -7.56 5.28 12.75
C LYS A 31 -8.16 4.40 13.85
N LYS A 32 -9.47 4.49 14.10
CA LYS A 32 -10.14 3.69 15.15
C LYS A 32 -10.44 2.27 14.70
N GLU A 33 -10.55 2.07 13.40
CA GLU A 33 -10.86 0.82 12.71
C GLU A 33 -9.58 0.02 12.41
N ILE A 34 -8.42 0.69 12.40
CA ILE A 34 -7.11 0.05 12.20
C ILE A 34 -6.59 -0.48 13.55
N ASP A 35 -6.96 -1.72 13.86
CA ASP A 35 -6.39 -2.48 14.98
C ASP A 35 -5.20 -3.35 14.51
N SER A 36 -4.60 -4.12 15.42
CA SER A 36 -3.46 -5.00 15.13
C SER A 36 -3.76 -6.11 14.12
N ASN A 37 -5.04 -6.38 13.86
CA ASN A 37 -5.53 -7.42 12.97
C ASN A 37 -6.04 -6.85 11.65
N ALA A 38 -6.11 -5.52 11.53
CA ALA A 38 -6.51 -4.83 10.33
C ALA A 38 -5.39 -4.77 9.31
N VAL A 39 -5.77 -4.99 8.06
CA VAL A 39 -4.93 -4.79 6.87
C VAL A 39 -5.64 -3.81 5.98
N ILE A 40 -4.93 -2.73 5.65
CA ILE A 40 -5.35 -1.77 4.64
C ILE A 40 -4.83 -2.25 3.30
N VAL A 41 -5.71 -2.37 2.31
CA VAL A 41 -5.36 -2.66 0.92
C VAL A 41 -5.94 -1.59 0.01
N GLY A 42 -5.29 -1.36 -1.12
CA GLY A 42 -5.90 -0.59 -2.20
C GLY A 42 -5.00 0.51 -2.72
N HIS A 43 -5.63 1.48 -3.36
CA HIS A 43 -5.01 2.44 -4.25
C HIS A 43 -4.71 3.75 -3.53
N PHE A 44 -3.46 3.97 -3.14
CA PHE A 44 -3.07 5.18 -2.39
C PHE A 44 -2.77 6.37 -3.30
N ASN A 45 -2.75 6.17 -4.62
CA ASN A 45 -2.34 7.20 -5.59
C ASN A 45 -0.98 7.85 -5.23
N SER A 46 -0.10 7.09 -4.58
CA SER A 46 1.18 7.53 -4.07
C SER A 46 2.18 6.38 -4.06
N LEU A 47 3.45 6.72 -4.16
CA LEU A 47 4.54 5.77 -3.94
C LEU A 47 4.82 5.66 -2.44
N LEU A 48 5.24 4.48 -1.98
CA LEU A 48 5.75 4.26 -0.62
C LEU A 48 7.28 4.12 -0.61
N SER A 49 7.87 3.68 -1.72
CA SER A 49 9.31 3.56 -1.88
C SER A 49 9.78 4.10 -3.24
N THR A 50 11.05 4.47 -3.32
CA THR A 50 11.68 4.90 -4.58
C THR A 50 11.77 3.76 -5.59
N ILE A 51 11.85 2.50 -5.12
CA ILE A 51 11.82 1.30 -5.97
C ILE A 51 10.42 1.01 -6.53
N ASP A 52 9.39 1.74 -6.10
CA ASP A 52 8.03 1.63 -6.65
C ASP A 52 7.85 2.45 -7.93
N ARG A 53 8.89 3.13 -8.43
CA ARG A 53 8.86 3.85 -9.71
C ARG A 53 10.05 3.46 -10.58
N SER A 54 9.80 3.25 -11.87
CA SER A 54 10.86 2.95 -12.84
C SER A 54 11.83 4.13 -13.10
N SER A 55 11.36 5.38 -12.96
CA SER A 55 12.17 6.58 -13.22
C SER A 55 12.90 7.07 -11.96
N LYS A 56 14.16 7.49 -12.10
CA LYS A 56 14.99 8.07 -11.02
C LYS A 56 14.64 9.53 -10.66
N GLN A 57 13.54 10.10 -11.17
CA GLN A 57 13.10 11.44 -10.80
C GLN A 57 12.75 11.52 -9.30
N LYS A 58 13.09 12.65 -8.67
CA LYS A 58 13.01 12.87 -7.22
C LYS A 58 11.54 12.81 -6.75
N ALA A 59 11.12 11.67 -6.21
CA ALA A 59 9.76 11.44 -5.69
C ALA A 59 9.56 11.96 -4.24
N ASN A 60 10.40 12.88 -3.77
CA ASN A 60 10.69 12.98 -2.34
C ASN A 60 9.55 13.46 -1.43
N LYS A 61 8.74 14.45 -1.84
CA LYS A 61 7.82 15.10 -0.89
C LYS A 61 6.62 14.22 -0.52
N ASN A 62 5.96 13.65 -1.53
CA ASN A 62 4.76 12.83 -1.32
C ASN A 62 5.06 11.48 -0.66
N ILE A 63 6.23 10.88 -0.94
CA ILE A 63 6.67 9.65 -0.28
C ILE A 63 6.93 9.91 1.21
N ALA A 64 7.66 10.98 1.53
CA ALA A 64 8.02 11.30 2.91
C ALA A 64 6.78 11.57 3.77
N GLU A 65 5.79 12.31 3.25
CA GLU A 65 4.56 12.62 3.99
C GLU A 65 3.73 11.37 4.31
N LEU A 66 3.55 10.47 3.34
CA LEU A 66 2.81 9.24 3.53
C LEU A 66 3.56 8.30 4.48
N ASN A 67 4.86 8.10 4.29
CA ASN A 67 5.67 7.27 5.19
C ASN A 67 5.70 7.83 6.62
N ASN A 68 5.74 9.15 6.80
CA ASN A 68 5.63 9.76 8.13
C ASN A 68 4.29 9.47 8.77
N THR A 69 3.20 9.52 8.01
CA THR A 69 1.86 9.17 8.52
C THR A 69 1.80 7.71 8.93
N LEU A 70 2.30 6.80 8.09
CA LEU A 70 2.36 5.37 8.42
C LEU A 70 3.17 5.12 9.70
N ASN A 71 4.35 5.74 9.83
CA ASN A 71 5.19 5.64 11.02
C ASN A 71 4.49 6.19 12.28
N GLN A 72 3.76 7.30 12.17
CA GLN A 72 2.97 7.86 13.28
C GLN A 72 1.85 6.93 13.75
N MET A 73 1.38 6.03 12.88
CA MET A 73 0.33 5.06 13.15
C MET A 73 0.88 3.65 13.44
N ASP A 74 2.21 3.48 13.51
CA ASP A 74 2.89 2.17 13.63
C ASP A 74 2.49 1.17 12.53
N LEU A 75 2.30 1.68 11.32
CA LEU A 75 1.96 0.90 10.14
C LEU A 75 3.16 0.74 9.22
N ILE A 76 3.25 -0.42 8.58
CA ILE A 76 4.30 -0.75 7.61
C ILE A 76 3.69 -1.21 6.28
N ASP A 77 4.41 -1.03 5.18
CA ASP A 77 4.12 -1.74 3.93
C ASP A 77 4.47 -3.23 4.12
N ILE A 78 3.43 -4.04 4.28
CA ILE A 78 3.54 -5.47 4.49
C ILE A 78 4.17 -6.09 3.23
N TYR A 79 3.78 -5.67 2.03
CA TYR A 79 4.31 -6.21 0.77
C TYR A 79 5.80 -5.98 0.64
N ARG A 80 6.25 -4.75 0.92
CA ARG A 80 7.67 -4.41 0.87
C ARG A 80 8.48 -5.20 1.88
N THR A 81 7.91 -5.57 3.02
CA THR A 81 8.58 -6.40 4.02
C THR A 81 8.88 -7.81 3.50
N PHE A 82 7.95 -8.42 2.76
CA PHE A 82 8.18 -9.73 2.13
C PHE A 82 9.06 -9.65 0.86
N HIS A 83 9.07 -8.50 0.19
CA HIS A 83 9.71 -8.31 -1.12
C HIS A 83 10.59 -7.04 -1.16
N PRO A 84 11.61 -6.91 -0.30
CA PRO A 84 12.33 -5.65 -0.09
C PRO A 84 12.98 -5.10 -1.36
N LYS A 85 13.48 -5.98 -2.23
CA LYS A 85 14.20 -5.64 -3.47
C LYS A 85 13.37 -5.81 -4.74
N GLU A 86 12.12 -6.27 -4.62
CA GLU A 86 11.32 -6.54 -5.81
C GLU A 86 10.79 -5.23 -6.40
N ALA A 87 11.12 -5.03 -7.67
CA ALA A 87 10.65 -3.94 -8.49
C ALA A 87 9.54 -4.48 -9.41
N LYS A 88 8.29 -4.38 -8.97
CA LYS A 88 7.12 -4.75 -9.78
C LYS A 88 6.46 -3.48 -10.29
N TYR A 89 6.64 -3.23 -11.58
CA TYR A 89 6.01 -2.14 -12.30
C TYR A 89 5.09 -2.72 -13.35
N ILE A 90 3.84 -2.28 -13.41
CA ILE A 90 2.80 -3.05 -14.11
C ILE A 90 2.15 -2.25 -15.24
N PHE A 91 2.11 -0.90 -15.17
CA PHE A 91 1.55 -0.08 -16.25
C PHE A 91 2.19 1.31 -16.32
N PHE A 92 2.40 1.83 -17.54
CA PHE A 92 2.91 3.19 -17.74
C PHE A 92 1.76 4.18 -17.60
N LEU A 93 1.75 4.94 -16.50
CA LEU A 93 0.79 6.01 -16.33
C LEU A 93 1.30 7.26 -17.04
N ASN A 94 0.62 7.69 -18.11
CA ASN A 94 0.91 8.93 -18.83
C ASN A 94 0.93 10.14 -17.89
N THR A 95 0.01 10.20 -16.93
CA THR A 95 -0.06 11.24 -15.89
C THR A 95 1.20 11.34 -15.03
N HIS A 96 1.96 10.25 -14.93
CA HIS A 96 3.18 10.17 -14.13
C HIS A 96 4.44 9.95 -14.98
N GLY A 97 4.31 9.87 -16.31
CA GLY A 97 5.39 9.58 -17.25
C GLY A 97 6.27 8.40 -16.85
N SER A 98 5.72 7.40 -16.15
CA SER A 98 6.48 6.30 -15.57
C SER A 98 5.59 5.10 -15.25
N PHE A 99 6.20 3.99 -14.84
CA PHE A 99 5.48 2.84 -14.32
C PHE A 99 5.51 2.84 -12.79
N PRO A 100 4.46 3.32 -12.10
CA PRO A 100 4.44 3.33 -10.64
C PRO A 100 3.69 2.12 -10.07
N LYS A 101 4.10 1.68 -8.88
CA LYS A 101 3.31 0.82 -8.00
C LYS A 101 2.64 1.70 -6.95
N ILE A 102 1.32 1.87 -7.09
CA ILE A 102 0.49 2.76 -6.25
C ILE A 102 -0.56 2.02 -5.42
N ASP A 103 -0.67 0.71 -5.63
CA ASP A 103 -1.45 -0.18 -4.77
C ASP A 103 -0.55 -0.76 -3.69
N HIS A 104 -1.00 -0.61 -2.44
CA HIS A 104 -0.22 -1.01 -1.28
C HIS A 104 -1.05 -1.84 -0.31
N MET A 105 -0.35 -2.67 0.45
CA MET A 105 -0.92 -3.43 1.55
C MET A 105 -0.18 -3.02 2.81
N VAL A 106 -0.90 -2.39 3.73
CA VAL A 106 -0.35 -1.71 4.90
C VAL A 106 -1.04 -2.25 6.15
N GLY A 107 -0.31 -2.42 7.24
CA GLY A 107 -0.87 -2.82 8.53
C GLY A 107 0.18 -2.78 9.62
N HIS A 108 -0.18 -3.18 10.82
CA HIS A 108 0.77 -3.20 11.93
C HIS A 108 1.86 -4.25 11.72
N LYS A 109 3.04 -4.00 12.29
CA LYS A 109 4.15 -4.95 12.24
C LYS A 109 3.78 -6.30 12.88
N THR A 110 2.92 -6.29 13.90
CA THR A 110 2.42 -7.50 14.56
C THR A 110 1.63 -8.39 13.60
N SER A 111 0.93 -7.80 12.62
CA SER A 111 0.15 -8.55 11.61
C SER A 111 1.01 -9.42 10.69
N LEU A 112 2.34 -9.20 10.63
CA LEU A 112 3.25 -10.00 9.81
C LEU A 112 3.26 -11.49 10.17
N ASN A 113 3.08 -11.83 11.44
CA ASN A 113 3.10 -13.22 11.90
C ASN A 113 1.95 -14.07 11.32
N LYS A 114 0.91 -13.41 10.80
CA LYS A 114 -0.27 -14.03 10.19
C LYS A 114 -0.01 -14.47 8.75
N PHE A 115 0.97 -13.87 8.06
CA PHE A 115 1.24 -14.13 6.65
C PHE A 115 2.44 -15.06 6.48
N LYS A 116 2.23 -16.23 5.88
CA LYS A 116 3.33 -17.15 5.53
C LYS A 116 4.03 -16.77 4.22
N LYS A 117 3.25 -16.28 3.25
CA LYS A 117 3.73 -15.91 1.92
C LYS A 117 2.79 -14.87 1.34
N MET A 118 3.36 -13.90 0.64
CA MET A 118 2.57 -12.89 -0.04
C MET A 118 2.88 -12.83 -1.53
N LYS A 119 1.82 -12.71 -2.33
CA LYS A 119 1.89 -12.48 -3.76
C LYS A 119 0.86 -11.42 -4.11
N SER A 120 1.21 -10.52 -5.01
CA SER A 120 0.27 -9.58 -5.61
C SER A 120 0.04 -9.97 -7.06
N TYR A 121 -1.22 -9.95 -7.45
CA TYR A 121 -1.68 -10.14 -8.80
C TYR A 121 -2.60 -8.97 -9.14
N GLN A 122 -2.45 -8.40 -10.32
CA GLN A 122 -3.23 -7.27 -10.79
C GLN A 122 -3.81 -7.65 -12.16
N ALA A 123 -5.12 -7.52 -12.30
CA ALA A 123 -5.83 -7.83 -13.54
C ALA A 123 -6.29 -6.52 -14.17
N PHE A 124 -5.83 -6.25 -15.40
CA PHE A 124 -6.26 -5.08 -16.18
C PHE A 124 -7.38 -5.50 -17.13
N PHE A 125 -8.53 -4.85 -17.00
CA PHE A 125 -9.55 -4.90 -18.04
C PHE A 125 -9.27 -3.77 -19.03
N TRP A 126 -9.04 -4.14 -20.29
CA TRP A 126 -8.95 -3.18 -21.39
C TRP A 126 -10.30 -2.49 -21.55
N ILE A 127 -10.45 -1.29 -21.00
CA ILE A 127 -11.42 -0.35 -21.55
C ILE A 127 -10.63 0.52 -22.53
N THR A 128 -10.60 0.09 -23.78
CA THR A 128 -10.29 1.01 -24.88
C THR A 128 -11.32 2.14 -24.81
N MET A 129 -10.94 3.29 -24.26
CA MET A 129 -11.66 4.52 -24.58
C MET A 129 -11.18 4.91 -25.98
N ALA A 130 -11.99 4.54 -26.97
CA ALA A 130 -11.98 5.15 -28.29
C ALA A 130 -12.46 6.61 -28.20
#